data_AF-A0A849ZF77-F1
#
_entry.id   AF-A0A849ZF77-F1
#
_cell.length_a   1.000
_cell.length_b   1.000
_cell.length_c   1.000
_cell.angle_alpha   90.00
_cell.angle_beta   90.00
_cell.angle_gamma   90.00
#
_symmetry.space_group_name_H-M   'P 1'
#
loop_
_entity.id
_entity.type
_entity.pdbx_description
1 polymer ?
#
loop_
_entity_poly.entity_id
_entity_poly.type
_entity_poly.pdbx_seq_one_letter_code
_entity_poly.pdbx_strand_id
1 'polypeptide(L)'
;ELPETTVASSPVACSADRVVVEAINPTDKLPSLVVCTLEGVCMPPENRPFLKPWPEAHERKIAYASSAKGVVAVQELKTKIKWALYASESVDGGKLYNLERRFGGGEGNAQDGYQLGALMNLGTRELLLISARVKGTTRRSWYLLASDDAGLSWVPP
;
A
#
# COMPACT_ATOMS: atom_id res chain seq x y z
N GLU A 1 -16.04 6.71 14.71
CA GLU A 1 -15.60 5.33 15.04
C GLU A 1 -15.14 4.65 13.77
N LEU A 2 -14.24 3.66 13.86
CA LEU A 2 -13.81 2.87 12.69
C LEU A 2 -14.84 1.79 12.36
N PRO A 3 -14.91 1.28 11.11
CA PRO A 3 -15.82 0.19 10.76
C PRO A 3 -15.55 -1.06 11.60
N GLU A 4 -16.60 -1.77 12.04
CA GLU A 4 -16.45 -3.04 12.77
C GLU A 4 -15.70 -4.12 11.96
N THR A 5 -15.75 -4.01 10.62
CA THR A 5 -15.05 -4.91 9.71
C THR A 5 -13.59 -4.56 9.48
N THR A 6 -13.05 -3.59 10.24
CA THR A 6 -11.62 -3.21 10.18
C THR A 6 -10.75 -4.43 10.48
N VAL A 7 -9.74 -4.65 9.64
CA VAL A 7 -8.76 -5.72 9.84
C VAL A 7 -7.89 -5.35 11.03
N ALA A 8 -7.97 -6.13 12.11
CA ALA A 8 -7.35 -5.80 13.40
C ALA A 8 -5.83 -5.58 13.35
N SER A 9 -5.13 -6.18 12.39
CA SER A 9 -3.69 -6.02 12.19
C SER A 9 -3.32 -4.94 11.17
N SER A 10 -4.30 -4.24 10.60
CA SER A 10 -4.03 -3.22 9.60
C SER A 10 -3.41 -1.98 10.23
N PRO A 11 -2.46 -1.31 9.56
CA PRO A 11 -2.04 0.02 9.98
C PRO A 11 -3.23 1.01 9.95
N VAL A 12 -3.00 2.25 10.39
CA VAL A 12 -3.97 3.34 10.21
C VAL A 12 -3.21 4.50 9.61
N ALA A 13 -3.74 5.11 8.55
CA ALA A 13 -3.18 6.32 8.00
C ALA A 13 -4.14 7.48 8.22
N CYS A 14 -3.62 8.60 8.70
CA CYS A 14 -4.40 9.80 8.95
C CYS A 14 -3.88 10.95 8.11
N SER A 15 -4.79 11.82 7.67
CA SER A 15 -4.48 13.14 7.14
C SER A 15 -5.30 14.20 7.89
N ALA A 16 -5.31 15.44 7.40
CA ALA A 16 -6.02 16.53 8.06
C ALA A 16 -7.55 16.35 8.12
N ASP A 17 -8.14 15.59 7.19
CA ASP A 17 -9.60 15.49 7.01
C ASP A 17 -10.13 14.05 6.96
N ARG A 18 -9.24 13.05 6.94
CA ARG A 18 -9.65 11.64 6.81
C ARG A 18 -8.70 10.66 7.47
N VAL A 19 -9.24 9.46 7.69
CA VAL A 19 -8.56 8.28 8.17
C VAL A 19 -8.74 7.17 7.14
N VAL A 20 -7.68 6.46 6.82
CA VAL A 20 -7.70 5.29 5.94
C VAL A 20 -7.40 4.07 6.78
N VAL A 21 -8.20 3.03 6.58
CA VAL A 21 -8.03 1.72 7.21
C VAL A 21 -8.36 0.63 6.22
N GLU A 22 -7.81 -0.56 6.45
CA GLU A 22 -8.27 -1.75 5.74
C GLU A 22 -9.48 -2.34 6.46
N ALA A 23 -10.55 -2.59 5.72
CA ALA A 23 -11.72 -3.28 6.22
C ALA A 23 -12.21 -4.34 5.23
N ILE A 24 -12.90 -5.36 5.74
CA ILE A 24 -13.52 -6.38 4.90
C ILE A 24 -14.72 -5.77 4.18
N ASN A 25 -14.67 -5.76 2.85
CA ASN A 25 -15.78 -5.28 2.03
C ASN A 25 -16.98 -6.25 2.16
N PRO A 26 -18.20 -5.74 2.41
CA PRO A 26 -19.35 -6.57 2.68
C PRO A 26 -19.82 -7.40 1.47
N THR A 27 -19.51 -6.96 0.25
CA THR A 27 -19.95 -7.57 -1.02
C THR A 27 -19.02 -8.68 -1.46
N ASP A 28 -17.71 -8.41 -1.61
CA ASP A 28 -16.75 -9.38 -2.13
C ASP A 28 -16.03 -10.19 -1.03
N LYS A 29 -16.24 -9.85 0.25
CA LYS A 29 -15.62 -10.47 1.43
C LYS A 29 -14.09 -10.40 1.43
N LEU A 30 -13.52 -9.46 0.70
CA LEU A 30 -12.07 -9.26 0.63
C LEU A 30 -11.66 -7.96 1.31
N PRO A 31 -10.41 -7.88 1.83
CA PRO A 31 -9.89 -6.63 2.38
C PRO A 31 -9.82 -5.53 1.30
N SER A 32 -10.27 -4.33 1.65
CA SER A 32 -10.14 -3.13 0.84
C SER A 32 -9.84 -1.91 1.71
N LEU A 33 -9.32 -0.85 1.10
CA LEU A 33 -8.98 0.39 1.79
C LEU A 33 -10.19 1.30 1.86
N VAL A 34 -10.73 1.44 3.06
CA VAL A 34 -11.89 2.27 3.37
C VAL A 34 -11.40 3.61 3.91
N VAL A 35 -12.01 4.68 3.41
CA VAL A 35 -11.72 6.04 3.87
C VAL A 35 -12.86 6.52 4.74
N CYS A 36 -12.51 7.00 5.93
CA CYS A 36 -13.42 7.55 6.91
C CYS A 36 -13.13 9.02 7.12
N THR A 37 -14.17 9.85 7.21
CA THR A 37 -14.02 11.23 7.69
C THR A 37 -13.73 11.25 9.19
N LEU A 38 -13.26 12.37 9.72
CA LEU A 38 -13.00 12.52 11.17
C LEU A 38 -14.28 12.45 12.00
N GLU A 39 -15.43 12.74 11.40
CA GLU A 39 -16.76 12.59 11.99
C GLU A 39 -17.22 11.12 12.04
N GLY A 40 -16.45 10.19 11.46
CA GLY A 40 -16.72 8.75 11.48
C GLY A 40 -17.57 8.24 10.31
N VAL A 41 -17.76 9.03 9.25
CA VAL A 41 -18.46 8.57 8.04
C VAL A 41 -17.47 7.81 7.17
N CYS A 42 -17.64 6.50 7.04
CA CYS A 42 -16.78 5.63 6.24
C CYS A 42 -17.38 5.31 4.88
N MET A 43 -16.59 5.53 3.83
CA MET A 43 -16.96 5.26 2.45
C MET A 43 -16.14 4.10 1.92
N PRO A 44 -16.75 2.93 1.64
CA PRO A 44 -16.06 1.85 0.95
C PRO A 44 -15.75 2.28 -0.49
N PRO A 45 -14.61 1.87 -1.05
CA PRO A 45 -14.25 2.22 -2.41
C PRO A 45 -15.10 1.46 -3.43
N GLU A 46 -15.25 2.03 -4.63
CA GLU A 46 -15.96 1.41 -5.75
C GLU A 46 -15.17 0.21 -6.33
N ASN A 47 -13.85 0.23 -6.21
CA ASN A 47 -12.96 -0.86 -6.62
C ASN A 47 -11.84 -1.11 -5.59
N ARG A 48 -11.23 -2.30 -5.65
CA ARG A 48 -10.09 -2.64 -4.80
C ARG A 48 -8.78 -2.10 -5.39
N PRO A 49 -7.83 -1.63 -4.56
CA PRO A 49 -6.53 -1.12 -5.02
C PRO A 49 -5.62 -2.22 -5.59
N PHE A 50 -5.80 -3.47 -5.16
CA PHE A 50 -4.98 -4.60 -5.60
C PHE A 50 -5.87 -5.75 -6.05
N LEU A 51 -5.86 -6.03 -7.34
CA LEU A 51 -6.68 -7.08 -7.94
C LEU A 51 -5.91 -8.37 -8.20
N LYS A 52 -4.58 -8.28 -8.35
CA LYS A 52 -3.75 -9.41 -8.76
C LYS A 52 -3.84 -10.61 -7.80
N PRO A 53 -4.43 -11.74 -8.24
CA PRO A 53 -4.55 -12.91 -7.40
C PRO A 53 -3.19 -13.60 -7.22
N TRP A 54 -2.91 -14.04 -6.00
CA TRP A 54 -1.80 -14.94 -5.69
C TRP A 54 -2.40 -16.24 -5.17
N PRO A 55 -2.48 -17.29 -6.01
CA PRO A 55 -3.14 -18.53 -5.65
C PRO A 55 -2.38 -19.31 -4.57
N GLU A 56 -1.05 -19.16 -4.51
CA GLU A 56 -0.23 -19.82 -3.50
C GLU A 56 -0.35 -19.09 -2.15
N ALA A 57 -0.22 -19.83 -1.04
CA ALA A 57 -0.14 -19.22 0.28
C ALA A 57 1.08 -18.28 0.38
N HIS A 58 0.85 -17.04 0.81
CA HIS A 58 1.85 -15.98 0.81
C HIS A 58 1.69 -15.05 2.00
N GLU A 59 2.80 -14.44 2.40
CA GLU A 59 2.82 -13.30 3.32
C GLU A 59 2.39 -12.04 2.57
N ARG A 60 1.57 -11.23 3.23
CA ARG A 60 1.09 -9.94 2.74
C ARG A 60 1.44 -8.86 3.74
N LYS A 61 2.13 -7.83 3.27
CA LYS A 61 2.35 -6.59 4.02
C LYS A 61 1.82 -5.43 3.20
N ILE A 62 1.10 -4.52 3.85
CA ILE A 62 0.56 -3.32 3.20
C ILE A 62 0.93 -2.09 4.03
N ALA A 63 1.22 -1.00 3.34
CA ALA A 63 1.32 0.32 3.92
C ALA A 63 0.49 1.27 3.06
N TYR A 64 -0.15 2.24 3.69
CA TYR A 64 -0.89 3.26 2.99
C TYR A 64 -0.67 4.61 3.68
N ALA A 65 -0.82 5.66 2.91
CA ALA A 65 -0.73 7.04 3.36
C ALA A 65 -1.87 7.83 2.72
N SER A 66 -2.35 8.84 3.44
CA SER A 66 -3.38 9.74 2.94
C SER A 66 -2.86 11.17 2.93
N SER A 67 -3.24 11.91 1.90
CA SER A 67 -2.95 13.31 1.71
C SER A 67 -4.21 14.04 1.24
N ALA A 68 -4.16 15.36 1.20
CA ALA A 68 -5.24 16.15 0.60
C ALA A 68 -5.44 15.84 -0.90
N LYS A 69 -4.40 15.31 -1.57
CA LYS A 69 -4.44 14.95 -3.00
C LYS A 69 -4.97 13.54 -3.24
N GLY A 70 -5.05 12.68 -2.21
CA GLY A 70 -5.43 11.30 -2.43
C GLY A 70 -5.04 10.30 -1.34
N VAL A 71 -5.14 9.03 -1.72
CA VAL A 71 -4.69 7.89 -0.91
C VAL A 71 -3.71 7.08 -1.74
N VAL A 72 -2.58 6.73 -1.14
CA VAL A 72 -1.56 5.87 -1.75
C VAL A 72 -1.46 4.60 -0.94
N ALA A 73 -1.39 3.47 -1.61
CA ALA A 73 -1.21 2.16 -1.02
C ALA A 73 -0.06 1.43 -1.70
N VAL A 74 0.77 0.75 -0.91
CA VAL A 74 1.85 -0.11 -1.39
C VAL A 74 1.72 -1.47 -0.72
N GLN A 75 1.72 -2.52 -1.52
CA GLN A 75 1.56 -3.90 -1.08
C GLN A 75 2.80 -4.73 -1.46
N GLU A 76 3.39 -5.36 -0.46
CA GLU A 76 4.35 -6.45 -0.62
C GLU A 76 3.62 -7.79 -0.53
N LEU A 77 3.86 -8.65 -1.53
CA LEU A 77 3.43 -10.03 -1.56
C LEU A 77 4.65 -10.94 -1.65
N LYS A 78 4.71 -11.96 -0.80
CA LYS A 78 5.91 -12.78 -0.65
C LYS A 78 5.61 -14.24 -0.34
N THR A 79 6.22 -15.14 -1.09
CA THR A 79 6.27 -16.59 -0.78
C THR A 79 7.70 -16.98 -0.42
N LYS A 80 8.04 -18.27 -0.41
CA LYS A 80 9.44 -18.71 -0.29
C LYS A 80 10.27 -18.41 -1.55
N ILE A 81 9.63 -18.44 -2.73
CA ILE A 81 10.31 -18.40 -4.02
C ILE A 81 9.92 -17.22 -4.90
N LYS A 82 8.96 -16.39 -4.49
CA LYS A 82 8.45 -15.29 -5.29
C LYS A 82 8.19 -14.07 -4.42
N TRP A 83 8.47 -12.89 -4.94
CA TRP A 83 8.11 -11.62 -4.30
C TRP A 83 7.62 -10.62 -5.33
N ALA A 84 6.76 -9.70 -4.91
CA ALA A 84 6.40 -8.53 -5.69
C ALA A 84 6.03 -7.36 -4.79
N LEU A 85 6.29 -6.16 -5.31
CA LEU A 85 5.89 -4.89 -4.72
C LEU A 85 4.98 -4.17 -5.70
N TYR A 86 3.77 -3.86 -5.26
CA TYR A 86 2.75 -3.16 -6.02
C TYR A 86 2.40 -1.84 -5.36
N ALA A 87 2.07 -0.83 -6.14
CA ALA A 87 1.50 0.42 -5.67
C ALA A 87 0.18 0.70 -6.39
N SER A 88 -0.76 1.28 -5.68
CA SER A 88 -2.02 1.78 -6.22
C SER A 88 -2.36 3.07 -5.49
N GLU A 89 -3.01 3.97 -6.20
CA GLU A 89 -3.32 5.30 -5.71
C GLU A 89 -4.72 5.71 -6.12
N SER A 90 -5.32 6.58 -5.33
CA SER A 90 -6.60 7.21 -5.60
C SER A 90 -6.43 8.71 -5.47
N VAL A 91 -6.78 9.45 -6.52
CA VAL A 91 -6.76 10.93 -6.55
C VAL A 91 -8.12 11.55 -6.20
N ASP A 92 -9.15 10.72 -6.03
CA ASP A 92 -10.50 11.13 -5.64
C ASP A 92 -10.81 10.83 -4.17
N GLY A 93 -9.73 10.73 -3.36
CA GLY A 93 -9.85 10.62 -1.92
C GLY A 93 -10.15 9.22 -1.39
N GLY A 94 -9.85 8.19 -2.17
CA GLY A 94 -10.03 6.77 -1.85
C GLY A 94 -11.35 6.19 -2.34
N LYS A 95 -12.06 6.88 -3.24
CA LYS A 95 -13.31 6.38 -3.82
C LYS A 95 -13.04 5.42 -4.98
N LEU A 96 -12.15 5.81 -5.90
CA LEU A 96 -11.67 4.99 -7.01
C LEU A 96 -10.15 4.89 -6.96
N TYR A 97 -9.64 3.67 -6.99
CA TYR A 97 -8.22 3.38 -7.06
C TYR A 97 -7.80 3.10 -8.51
N ASN A 98 -6.64 3.60 -8.90
CA ASN A 98 -5.97 3.21 -10.13
C ASN A 98 -5.53 1.75 -10.06
N LEU A 99 -5.44 1.12 -11.23
CA LEU A 99 -4.94 -0.25 -11.37
C LEU A 99 -3.54 -0.37 -10.78
N GLU A 100 -3.27 -1.45 -10.04
CA GLU A 100 -1.98 -1.62 -9.39
C GLU A 100 -0.80 -1.62 -10.38
N ARG A 101 0.23 -0.85 -10.04
CA ARG A 101 1.49 -0.76 -10.78
C ARG A 101 2.55 -1.55 -10.05
N ARG A 102 3.35 -2.31 -10.80
CA ARG A 102 4.43 -3.13 -10.24
C ARG A 102 5.71 -2.30 -10.12
N PHE A 103 6.18 -2.08 -8.90
CA PHE A 103 7.50 -1.48 -8.64
C PHE A 103 8.62 -2.48 -8.84
N GLY A 104 8.35 -3.74 -8.52
CA GLY A 104 9.31 -4.81 -8.73
C GLY A 104 8.72 -6.18 -8.45
N GLY A 105 9.51 -7.19 -8.78
CA GLY A 105 9.31 -8.54 -8.29
C GLY A 105 10.23 -9.53 -8.99
N GLY A 106 10.34 -10.71 -8.41
CA GLY A 106 11.26 -11.73 -8.87
C GLY A 106 10.91 -13.10 -8.35
N GLU A 107 11.64 -14.09 -8.86
CA GLU A 107 11.49 -15.51 -8.55
C GLU A 107 12.83 -16.14 -8.11
N GLY A 108 12.77 -17.33 -7.49
CA GLY A 108 13.92 -18.06 -6.95
C GLY A 108 13.97 -17.98 -5.42
N ASN A 109 14.58 -16.93 -4.88
CA ASN A 109 14.63 -16.67 -3.44
C ASN A 109 13.91 -15.36 -3.12
N ALA A 110 12.75 -15.46 -2.49
CA ALA A 110 11.93 -14.29 -2.19
C ALA A 110 12.60 -13.33 -1.19
N GLN A 111 13.59 -13.80 -0.43
CA GLN A 111 14.35 -12.94 0.47
C GLN A 111 15.27 -11.98 -0.28
N ASP A 112 15.65 -12.30 -1.53
CA ASP A 112 16.60 -11.52 -2.33
C ASP A 112 15.89 -10.46 -3.20
N GLY A 113 14.94 -9.74 -2.60
CA GLY A 113 14.06 -8.78 -3.28
C GLY A 113 13.95 -7.43 -2.60
N TYR A 114 13.02 -6.61 -3.10
CA TYR A 114 12.57 -5.43 -2.36
C TYR A 114 11.58 -5.84 -1.28
N GLN A 115 11.69 -5.18 -0.13
CA GLN A 115 10.75 -5.31 0.98
C GLN A 115 10.22 -3.94 1.35
N LEU A 116 8.95 -3.89 1.69
CA LEU A 116 8.27 -2.69 2.11
C LEU A 116 8.74 -2.30 3.52
N GLY A 117 9.35 -1.13 3.63
CA GLY A 117 9.72 -0.52 4.91
C GLY A 117 8.54 0.23 5.50
N ALA A 118 8.34 1.46 5.01
CA ALA A 118 7.33 2.40 5.47
C ALA A 118 6.85 3.28 4.31
N LEU A 119 5.63 3.79 4.42
CA LEU A 119 5.06 4.80 3.54
C LEU A 119 4.58 5.97 4.40
N MET A 120 5.05 7.18 4.10
CA MET A 120 4.83 8.37 4.92
C MET A 120 4.27 9.50 4.07
N ASN A 121 3.27 10.20 4.59
CA ASN A 121 2.84 11.48 4.04
C ASN A 121 3.52 12.64 4.79
N LEU A 122 4.11 13.57 4.05
CA LEU A 122 4.70 14.82 4.55
C LEU A 122 3.96 16.03 3.95
N GLY A 123 2.63 16.03 4.04
CA GLY A 123 1.76 17.05 3.47
C GLY A 123 1.58 16.85 1.97
N THR A 124 2.38 17.54 1.16
CA THR A 124 2.29 17.53 -0.31
C THR A 124 3.13 16.46 -0.99
N ARG A 125 4.02 15.81 -0.22
CA ARG A 125 4.99 14.81 -0.67
C ARG A 125 4.78 13.49 0.08
N GLU A 126 4.73 12.40 -0.65
CA GLU A 126 4.75 11.04 -0.12
C GLU A 126 6.17 10.45 -0.22
N LEU A 127 6.61 9.75 0.83
CA LEU A 127 7.90 9.07 0.88
C LEU A 127 7.69 7.57 1.09
N LEU A 128 8.24 6.76 0.19
CA LEU A 128 8.28 5.32 0.29
C LEU A 128 9.70 4.84 0.61
N LEU A 129 9.83 4.19 1.74
CA LEU A 129 11.05 3.51 2.15
C LEU A 129 10.97 2.02 1.77
N ILE A 130 11.92 1.57 0.95
CA ILE A 130 12.09 0.15 0.59
C ILE A 130 13.48 -0.34 1.00
N SER A 131 13.57 -1.58 1.46
CA SER A 131 14.87 -2.25 1.60
C SER A 131 15.09 -3.19 0.43
N ALA A 132 16.31 -3.27 -0.09
CA ALA A 132 16.69 -4.30 -1.05
C ALA A 132 17.72 -5.25 -0.43
N ARG A 133 17.53 -6.54 -0.71
CA ARG A 133 18.55 -7.56 -0.46
C ARG A 133 19.00 -8.12 -1.82
N VAL A 134 20.27 -7.91 -2.16
CA VAL A 134 20.81 -8.36 -3.45
C VAL A 134 21.40 -9.75 -3.30
N LYS A 135 20.94 -10.69 -4.14
CA LYS A 135 21.45 -12.07 -4.19
C LYS A 135 22.97 -12.09 -4.30
N GLY A 136 23.61 -12.95 -3.51
CA GLY A 136 25.07 -13.12 -3.51
C GLY A 136 25.84 -12.04 -2.75
N THR A 137 25.16 -11.11 -2.06
CA THR A 137 25.80 -10.12 -1.19
C THR A 137 25.20 -10.14 0.22
N THR A 138 25.98 -9.75 1.23
CA THR A 138 25.47 -9.46 2.58
C THR A 138 24.90 -8.04 2.69
N ARG A 139 24.98 -7.25 1.61
CA ARG A 139 24.55 -5.85 1.61
C ARG A 139 23.03 -5.78 1.65
N ARG A 140 22.53 -5.11 2.69
CA ARG A 140 21.15 -4.65 2.78
C ARG A 140 21.20 -3.15 2.62
N SER A 141 20.49 -2.65 1.62
CA SER A 141 20.43 -1.22 1.33
C SER A 141 19.00 -0.73 1.51
N TRP A 142 18.87 0.47 2.05
CA TRP A 142 17.60 1.17 2.12
C TRP A 142 17.56 2.24 1.03
N TYR A 143 16.43 2.32 0.34
CA TYR A 143 16.19 3.30 -0.71
C TYR A 143 14.92 4.08 -0.35
N LEU A 144 14.96 5.36 -0.62
CA LEU A 144 13.82 6.25 -0.49
C LEU A 144 13.35 6.63 -1.89
N LEU A 145 12.05 6.56 -2.12
CA LEU A 145 11.39 7.11 -3.30
C LEU A 145 10.44 8.19 -2.83
N ALA A 146 10.36 9.29 -3.57
CA ALA A 146 9.46 10.39 -3.31
C ALA A 146 8.41 10.48 -4.43
N SER A 147 7.20 10.87 -4.04
CA SER A 147 6.13 11.26 -4.96
C SER A 147 5.61 12.62 -4.53
N ASP A 148 5.40 13.52 -5.50
CA ASP A 148 4.82 14.86 -5.28
C ASP A 148 3.40 14.96 -5.87
N ASP A 149 2.85 13.84 -6.36
CA ASP A 149 1.63 13.76 -7.14
C ASP A 149 0.71 12.62 -6.64
N ALA A 150 0.65 12.43 -5.31
CA ALA A 150 -0.21 11.42 -4.68
C ALA A 150 0.08 10.00 -5.17
N GLY A 151 1.35 9.67 -5.31
CA GLY A 151 1.80 8.36 -5.73
C GLY A 151 1.74 8.12 -7.24
N LEU A 152 1.30 9.07 -8.09
CA LEU A 152 1.22 8.87 -9.54
C LEU A 152 2.61 8.70 -10.18
N SER A 153 3.65 9.33 -9.65
CA SER A 153 5.03 9.13 -10.08
C SER A 153 5.97 9.01 -8.88
N TRP A 154 7.05 8.26 -9.06
CA TRP A 154 8.03 7.97 -8.02
C TRP A 154 9.42 8.23 -8.56
N VAL A 155 10.15 9.09 -7.87
CA VAL A 155 11.52 9.46 -8.22
C VAL A 155 12.45 9.23 -7.02
N PRO A 156 13.75 8.97 -7.24
CA PRO A 156 14.73 9.16 -6.18
C PRO A 156 14.65 10.61 -5.66
N PRO A 157 14.83 10.84 -4.35
CA PRO A 157 14.77 12.18 -3.76
C PRO A 157 15.85 13.11 -4.30
#